data_AF-A0A3D1KZX8-F1
#
_entry.id   AF-A0A3D1KZX8-F1
#
_cell.length_a   1.000
_cell.length_b   1.000
_cell.length_c   1.000
_cell.angle_alpha   90.00
_cell.angle_beta   90.00
_cell.angle_gamma   90.00
#
_symmetry.space_group_name_H-M   'P 1'
#
loop_
_entity.id
_entity.type
_entity.pdbx_description
1 polymer ?
#
loop_
_entity_poly.entity_id
_entity_poly.type
_entity_poly.pdbx_seq_one_letter_code
_entity_poly.pdbx_strand_id
1 'polypeptide(L)' 'YAEKVGKGNSYTSSPVAADGIIYITDNDGIVYTVKAGPEYQLLGENHLNEICMSTPAISENYLIFRTQNGVIAVGEK' A
#
# COMPACT_ATOMS: atom_id res chain seq x y z
N TYR A 1 -4.37 -16.99 -4.87
CA TYR A 1 -5.80 -16.61 -4.78
C TYR A 1 -6.15 -15.54 -5.82
N ALA A 2 -7.44 -15.25 -6.04
CA ALA A 2 -7.91 -14.12 -6.86
C ALA A 2 -9.07 -13.44 -6.13
N GLU A 3 -8.75 -12.43 -5.33
CA GLU A 3 -9.68 -11.75 -4.41
C GLU A 3 -9.60 -10.24 -4.59
N LYS A 4 -10.72 -9.55 -4.40
CA LYS A 4 -10.74 -8.08 -4.39
C LYS A 4 -10.18 -7.59 -3.06
N VAL A 5 -9.17 -6.72 -3.11
CA VAL A 5 -8.65 -6.06 -1.91
C VAL A 5 -9.56 -4.90 -1.50
N GLY A 6 -9.93 -4.87 -0.22
CA GLY A 6 -10.65 -3.75 0.40
C GLY A 6 -11.95 -3.32 -0.28
N LYS A 7 -12.36 -2.08 0.01
CA LYS A 7 -13.51 -1.41 -0.61
C LYS A 7 -13.11 -0.28 -1.57
N GLY A 8 -11.82 -0.02 -1.74
CA GLY A 8 -11.27 1.03 -2.61
C GLY A 8 -11.83 0.98 -4.03
N ASN A 9 -12.09 2.16 -4.58
CA ASN A 9 -12.80 2.33 -5.85
C ASN A 9 -11.88 2.45 -7.08
N SER A 10 -10.62 2.89 -6.91
CA SER A 10 -9.72 3.15 -8.03
C SER A 10 -8.25 3.00 -7.64
N TYR A 11 -7.50 2.32 -8.50
CA TYR A 11 -6.09 2.03 -8.30
C TYR A 11 -5.33 2.49 -9.55
N THR A 12 -4.42 3.43 -9.36
CA THR A 12 -3.42 3.82 -10.38
C THR A 12 -2.00 3.44 -9.98
N SER A 13 -1.78 3.20 -8.69
CA SER A 13 -0.51 2.71 -8.16
C SER A 13 -0.32 1.23 -8.46
N SER A 14 0.92 0.83 -8.72
CA SER A 14 1.27 -0.60 -8.76
C SER A 14 1.44 -1.14 -7.33
N PRO A 15 1.00 -2.37 -7.05
CA PRO A 15 1.37 -3.06 -5.82
C PRO A 15 2.89 -3.24 -5.71
N VAL A 16 3.41 -3.18 -4.48
CA VAL A 16 4.80 -3.54 -4.16
C VAL A 16 4.83 -4.57 -3.05
N ALA A 17 5.88 -5.39 -2.99
CA ALA A 17 6.01 -6.43 -1.97
C ALA A 17 7.35 -6.35 -1.24
N ALA A 18 7.30 -6.41 0.09
CA ALA A 18 8.46 -6.54 0.97
C ALA A 18 8.06 -7.28 2.26
N ASP A 19 9.00 -8.02 2.84
CA ASP A 19 8.85 -8.70 4.14
C ASP A 19 7.62 -9.60 4.26
N GLY A 20 7.25 -10.26 3.14
CA GLY A 20 6.08 -11.14 3.10
C GLY A 20 4.74 -10.39 3.09
N ILE A 21 4.75 -9.09 2.82
CA ILE A 21 3.57 -8.23 2.73
C ILE A 21 3.50 -7.60 1.33
N ILE A 22 2.31 -7.62 0.73
CA ILE A 22 1.97 -6.87 -0.48
C ILE A 22 1.24 -5.60 -0.05
N TYR A 23 1.76 -4.45 -0.48
CA TYR A 23 1.22 -3.13 -0.23
C TYR A 23 0.48 -2.66 -1.47
N ILE A 24 -0.81 -2.36 -1.34
CA ILE A 24 -1.66 -1.90 -2.44
C ILE A 24 -2.26 -0.57 -2.02
N THR A 25 -2.09 0.47 -2.84
CA THR A 25 -2.57 1.82 -2.50
C THR A 25 -3.67 2.24 -3.47
N ASP A 26 -4.84 2.58 -2.94
CA ASP A 26 -5.89 3.20 -3.75
C ASP A 26 -5.65 4.72 -3.90
N ASN A 27 -6.38 5.33 -4.84
CA ASN A 27 -6.22 6.75 -5.15
C ASN A 27 -6.62 7.68 -4.00
N ASP A 28 -7.41 7.21 -3.03
CA ASP A 28 -7.82 7.98 -1.85
C ASP A 28 -6.77 7.92 -0.73
N GLY A 29 -5.68 7.19 -0.95
CA GLY A 29 -4.57 7.06 0.01
C GLY A 29 -4.78 5.98 1.07
N ILE A 30 -5.67 5.02 0.82
CA ILE A 30 -5.77 3.83 1.66
C ILE A 30 -4.74 2.80 1.17
N VAL A 31 -3.87 2.39 2.09
CA VAL A 31 -2.86 1.35 1.88
C VAL A 31 -3.35 0.06 2.52
N TYR A 32 -3.69 -0.89 1.67
CA TYR A 32 -4.05 -2.25 2.05
C TYR A 32 -2.78 -3.08 2.17
N THR A 33 -2.66 -3.80 3.28
CA THR A 33 -1.57 -4.75 3.53
C THR A 33 -2.11 -6.16 3.43
N VAL A 34 -1.53 -6.96 2.53
CA VAL A 34 -1.98 -8.34 2.27
C VAL A 34 -0.81 -9.28 2.47
N LYS A 35 -1.02 -10.40 3.15
CA LYS A 35 0.02 -11.42 3.30
C LYS A 35 0.40 -11.99 1.94
N ALA A 36 1.69 -11.99 1.61
CA ALA A 36 2.19 -12.66 0.42
C ALA A 36 2.11 -14.18 0.60
N GLY A 37 1.49 -14.88 -0.36
CA GLY A 37 1.37 -16.33 -0.29
C GLY A 37 0.25 -16.88 -1.18
N PRO A 38 0.02 -18.21 -1.11
CA PRO A 38 -1.00 -18.87 -1.92
C PRO A 38 -2.44 -18.56 -1.48
N GLU A 39 -2.62 -18.22 -0.20
CA GLU A 39 -3.89 -17.90 0.47
C GLU A 39 -4.06 -16.40 0.68
N TYR A 40 -5.26 -15.90 0.46
CA TYR A 40 -5.58 -14.49 0.67
C TYR A 40 -5.71 -14.20 2.16
N GLN A 41 -5.01 -13.18 2.63
CA GLN A 41 -5.19 -12.67 3.98
C GLN A 41 -4.94 -11.16 4.00
N LEU A 42 -5.99 -10.37 4.17
CA LEU A 42 -5.87 -8.94 4.47
C LEU A 42 -5.35 -8.77 5.91
N LEU A 43 -4.22 -8.10 6.05
CA LEU A 43 -3.58 -7.83 7.34
C LEU A 43 -4.11 -6.54 7.96
N GLY A 44 -4.44 -5.54 7.13
CA GLY A 44 -5.00 -4.28 7.60
C GLY A 44 -5.12 -3.20 6.52
N GLU A 45 -5.76 -2.11 6.91
CA GLU A 45 -5.98 -0.90 6.11
C GLU A 45 -5.34 0.29 6.84
N ASN A 46 -4.52 1.06 6.14
CA ASN A 46 -3.82 2.22 6.71
C ASN A 46 -4.13 3.46 5.88
N HIS A 47 -4.38 4.59 6.53
CA HIS A 47 -4.76 5.81 5.85
C HIS A 47 -3.58 6.79 5.81
N LEU A 48 -3.14 7.17 4.61
CA LEU A 48 -2.20 8.28 4.41
C LEU A 48 -2.86 9.64 4.68
N ASN A 49 -4.20 9.67 4.79
CA ASN A 49 -5.02 10.87 4.93
C ASN A 49 -4.83 11.88 3.79
N GLU A 50 -4.46 11.38 2.61
CA GLU A 50 -4.15 12.18 1.44
C GLU A 50 -4.20 11.34 0.16
N ILE A 51 -4.63 11.95 -0.94
CA ILE A 51 -4.63 11.32 -2.27
C ILE A 51 -3.22 10.80 -2.61
N CYS A 52 -3.17 9.54 -3.06
CA CYS A 52 -1.94 8.88 -3.48
C CYS A 52 -2.18 8.13 -4.78
N MET A 53 -1.63 8.64 -5.87
CA MET A 53 -1.74 8.05 -7.22
C MET A 53 -0.39 7.56 -7.74
N SER A 54 0.58 7.37 -6.84
CA SER A 54 1.94 6.93 -7.17
C SER A 54 2.21 5.54 -6.63
N THR A 55 3.00 4.75 -7.37
CA THR A 55 3.55 3.48 -6.87
C THR A 55 4.44 3.75 -5.66
N PRO A 56 4.21 3.08 -4.51
CA PRO A 56 5.08 3.20 -3.34
C PRO A 56 6.51 2.76 -3.67
N ALA A 57 7.50 3.42 -3.07
CA ALA A 57 8.91 3.06 -3.21
C ALA A 57 9.42 2.39 -1.93
N ILE A 58 10.32 1.43 -2.07
CA ILE A 58 10.95 0.72 -0.96
C ILE A 58 12.42 1.12 -0.93
N SER A 59 12.91 1.55 0.23
CA SER A 59 14.32 1.90 0.43
C SER A 59 14.73 1.59 1.87
N GLU A 60 15.70 0.69 2.03
CA GLU A 60 16.13 0.19 3.34
C GLU A 60 14.91 -0.27 4.17
N ASN A 61 14.66 0.36 5.33
CA ASN A 61 13.55 0.06 6.23
C ASN A 61 12.35 1.01 6.04
N TYR A 62 12.27 1.69 4.91
CA TYR A 62 11.22 2.66 4.61
C TYR A 62 10.37 2.25 3.41
N LEU A 63 9.05 2.36 3.61
CA LEU A 63 8.07 2.44 2.56
C LEU A 63 7.70 3.92 2.35
N ILE A 64 7.92 4.41 1.13
CA ILE A 64 7.83 5.82 0.78
C ILE A 64 6.65 6.03 -0.17
N PHE A 65 5.80 7.00 0.14
CA PHE A 65 4.62 7.37 -0.64
C PHE A 65 4.73 8.82 -1.10
N ARG A 66 4.63 9.07 -2.41
CA ARG A 66 4.43 10.42 -2.93
C ARG A 66 2.92 10.70 -2.96
N THR A 67 2.46 11.48 -2.00
CA THR A 67 1.07 11.93 -1.92
C THR A 67 0.86 13.19 -2.78
N GLN A 68 -0.33 13.78 -2.77
CA GLN A 68 -0.60 15.01 -3.52
C GLN A 68 0.30 16.19 -3.11
N ASN A 69 0.45 16.43 -1.81
CA ASN A 69 1.07 17.61 -1.21
C ASN A 69 2.41 17.31 -0.53
N GLY A 70 2.79 16.04 -0.34
CA GLY A 70 4.07 15.70 0.28
C GLY A 70 4.64 14.33 -0.05
N VAL A 71 5.67 13.95 0.71
CA VAL A 71 6.24 12.61 0.73
C VAL A 71 6.12 12.09 2.15
N ILE A 72 5.52 10.92 2.31
CA ILE A 72 5.38 10.21 3.57
C ILE A 72 6.35 9.03 3.55
N ALA A 73 7.18 8.90 4.59
CA ALA A 73 8.03 7.73 4.79
C ALA A 73 7.54 6.99 6.05
N VAL A 74 7.23 5.71 5.90
CA VAL A 74 6.83 4.81 6.99
C VAL A 74 7.97 3.81 7.18
N GLY A 75 8.47 3.67 8.40
CA GLY A 75 9.50 2.69 8.71
C GLY A 75 9.29 2.09 10.10
N GLU A 76 10.07 1.04 10.39
CA GLU A 76 10.08 0.42 11.70
C GLU A 76 10.61 1.39 12.78
N LYS A 77 10.21 1.14 14.03
CA LYS A 77 10.65 1.91 15.20
C LYS A 77 11.96 1.39 15.75
#